data_AF-A0A935WAZ5-F1
#
_entry.id   AF-A0A935WAZ5-F1
#
_cell.length_a   1.000
_cell.length_b   1.000
_cell.length_c   1.000
_cell.angle_alpha   90.00
_cell.angle_beta   90.00
_cell.angle_gamma   90.00
#
_symmetry.space_group_name_H-M   'P 1'
#
loop_
_entity.id
_entity.type
_entity.pdbx_description
1 polymer ?
#
loop_
_entity_poly.entity_id
_entity_poly.type
_entity_poly.pdbx_seq_one_letter_code
_entity_poly.pdbx_strand_id
1 'polypeptide(L)'
;MRTKKLFVVVFAFFCSSIYGQINNLKTHAQMDVDCKKCHICDTPTKANPCLIACPRNKSEVIRHSPEEGPNEIILTKSEVENDLYQPVKFSHKLHSEMSLMSGGCISCHHFNPPGKIVKCATCHENKRVREDLSTPDLKGAYHRLCIGCHQTWEKKTDCNSCHALNSDKSSKSKMIKTPEKVHPKITIPVKIVYQTKSKEGKFVTYFHNDHSSLFGLDCSACHTQVSCVNCHNKKEKPVSNKKVDKHTRCSSCHNTEKNCKQCHKNEEAKPFDHKLKTGFALENFHNINDCSQCHKEKNKFTGLKQDCVYCHKDSNGIFDHTITGIKFDETHIEFECENCHAKNNYNVKPTCVECHDDKSYPNDIPGEKVK
;
A
#
# COMPACT_ATOMS: atom_id res chain seq x y z
N MET A 1 23.15 89.79 -28.07
CA MET A 1 23.17 89.03 -26.79
C MET A 1 21.71 88.69 -26.46
N ARG A 2 21.19 87.47 -26.36
CA ARG A 2 21.71 86.12 -26.11
C ARG A 2 20.77 85.13 -26.84
N THR A 3 21.22 84.55 -27.93
CA THR A 3 20.80 83.20 -28.36
C THR A 3 21.76 82.20 -27.70
N LYS A 4 21.33 80.93 -27.53
CA LYS A 4 22.09 79.78 -26.96
C LYS A 4 22.07 79.62 -25.43
N LYS A 5 20.95 79.18 -24.86
CA LYS A 5 20.91 78.37 -23.61
C LYS A 5 19.69 77.44 -23.56
N LEU A 6 19.38 76.77 -24.67
CA LEU A 6 18.30 75.79 -24.70
C LEU A 6 18.65 74.59 -25.59
N PHE A 7 19.84 73.98 -25.44
CA PHE A 7 20.20 72.79 -26.24
C PHE A 7 21.30 71.87 -25.67
N VAL A 8 21.56 71.86 -24.35
CA VAL A 8 22.66 71.04 -23.77
C VAL A 8 22.22 70.03 -22.71
N VAL A 9 20.94 69.92 -22.36
CA VAL A 9 20.49 68.96 -21.32
C VAL A 9 19.81 67.71 -21.89
N VAL A 10 19.58 67.62 -23.21
CA VAL A 10 18.84 66.50 -23.83
C VAL A 10 19.74 65.36 -24.35
N PHE A 11 21.07 65.48 -24.26
CA PHE A 11 21.98 64.51 -24.93
C PHE A 11 23.06 63.88 -24.03
N ALA A 12 22.88 63.89 -22.71
CA ALA A 12 23.84 63.30 -21.77
C ALA A 12 23.29 62.14 -20.91
N PHE A 13 22.21 61.49 -21.35
CA PHE A 13 21.72 60.26 -20.72
C PHE A 13 21.31 59.18 -21.74
N PHE A 14 21.95 59.19 -22.91
CA PHE A 14 22.11 58.00 -23.73
C PHE A 14 23.56 57.53 -23.58
N CYS A 15 23.73 56.25 -23.23
CA CYS A 15 25.00 55.56 -22.97
C CYS A 15 25.66 55.73 -21.59
N SER A 16 24.94 55.32 -20.55
CA SER A 16 25.54 54.43 -19.54
C SER A 16 24.89 53.04 -19.66
N SER A 17 25.51 52.28 -20.53
CA SER A 17 25.35 50.85 -20.77
C SER A 17 25.29 50.02 -19.48
N ILE A 18 24.35 49.07 -19.47
CA ILE A 18 24.63 47.64 -19.27
C ILE A 18 25.46 47.31 -18.00
N TYR A 19 24.80 47.16 -16.86
CA TYR A 19 24.85 45.97 -15.97
C TYR A 19 24.07 46.25 -14.69
N GLY A 20 23.09 45.42 -14.35
CA GLY A 20 22.45 45.49 -13.04
C GLY A 20 21.07 44.84 -12.94
N GLN A 21 21.05 43.50 -13.02
CA GLN A 21 20.14 42.61 -12.25
C GLN A 21 18.62 42.78 -12.48
N ILE A 22 17.97 41.83 -13.15
CA ILE A 22 17.31 40.69 -12.48
C ILE A 22 16.55 41.15 -11.23
N ASN A 23 15.21 41.14 -11.31
CA ASN A 23 14.20 41.20 -10.23
C ASN A 23 13.24 42.40 -10.31
N ASN A 24 12.23 42.28 -11.17
CA ASN A 24 10.93 42.90 -10.91
C ASN A 24 9.87 41.78 -10.76
N LEU A 25 10.11 40.89 -9.79
CA LEU A 25 9.02 40.17 -9.12
C LEU A 25 8.57 41.10 -8.00
N LYS A 26 7.42 41.76 -8.21
CA LYS A 26 6.72 42.45 -7.12
C LYS A 26 6.66 41.49 -5.92
N THR A 27 7.18 41.91 -4.79
CA THR A 27 7.11 41.11 -3.55
C THR A 27 5.66 41.06 -3.08
N HIS A 28 5.30 40.07 -2.25
CA HIS A 28 3.94 39.91 -1.71
C HIS A 28 3.38 41.21 -1.08
N ALA A 29 4.26 42.10 -0.62
CA ALA A 29 3.90 43.41 -0.07
C ALA A 29 3.25 44.38 -1.07
N GLN A 30 3.31 44.11 -2.38
CA GLN A 30 2.76 44.95 -3.45
C GLN A 30 1.49 44.36 -4.09
N MET A 31 0.96 43.28 -3.53
CA MET A 31 -0.31 42.67 -3.95
C MET A 31 -1.31 42.86 -2.82
N ASP A 32 -2.49 43.40 -3.11
CA ASP A 32 -3.59 43.56 -2.15
C ASP A 32 -4.23 42.19 -1.84
N VAL A 33 -3.48 41.34 -1.14
CA VAL A 33 -3.87 39.98 -0.79
C VAL A 33 -3.88 39.86 0.72
N ASP A 34 -5.08 39.74 1.29
CA ASP A 34 -5.26 39.55 2.74
C ASP A 34 -4.62 38.23 3.20
N CYS A 35 -3.55 38.34 3.98
CA CYS A 35 -2.77 37.21 4.51
C CYS A 35 -3.64 36.19 5.28
N LYS A 36 -4.73 36.63 5.93
CA LYS A 36 -5.64 35.76 6.67
C LYS A 36 -6.38 34.75 5.79
N LYS A 37 -6.43 34.98 4.47
CA LYS A 37 -7.03 34.04 3.51
C LYS A 37 -6.17 32.81 3.27
N CYS A 38 -4.88 32.86 3.57
CA CYS A 38 -3.95 31.76 3.31
C CYS A 38 -3.29 31.23 4.58
N HIS A 39 -3.25 32.02 5.67
CA HIS A 39 -2.54 31.68 6.90
C HIS A 39 -3.51 31.56 8.09
N ILE A 40 -3.40 30.48 8.86
CA ILE A 40 -4.15 30.27 10.12
C ILE A 40 -3.53 31.02 11.30
N CYS A 41 -2.31 31.55 11.15
CA CYS A 41 -1.61 32.28 12.20
C CYS A 41 -1.31 33.70 11.76
N ASP A 42 -1.33 34.62 12.72
CA ASP A 42 -1.11 36.05 12.46
C ASP A 42 0.35 36.39 12.09
N THR A 43 1.30 35.49 12.38
CA THR A 43 2.74 35.68 12.14
C THR A 43 3.41 34.45 11.49
N PRO A 44 3.18 34.21 10.19
CA PRO A 44 3.81 33.10 9.47
C PRO A 44 5.34 33.27 9.43
N THR A 45 6.07 32.18 9.64
CA THR A 45 7.53 32.14 9.52
C THR A 45 7.95 31.30 8.31
N LYS A 46 9.16 31.50 7.79
CA LYS A 46 9.71 30.67 6.72
C LYS A 46 9.77 29.18 7.10
N ALA A 47 10.00 28.88 8.37
CA ALA A 47 10.06 27.52 8.89
C ALA A 47 8.67 26.92 9.15
N ASN A 48 7.69 27.76 9.50
CA ASN A 48 6.31 27.36 9.69
C ASN A 48 5.37 28.43 9.11
N PRO A 49 5.00 28.30 7.83
CA PRO A 49 4.16 29.27 7.17
C PRO A 49 2.69 29.11 7.54
N CYS A 50 2.30 28.17 8.41
CA CYS A 50 0.94 28.08 8.97
C CYS A 50 -0.19 28.23 7.94
N LEU A 51 -0.12 27.54 6.80
CA LEU A 51 -1.08 27.69 5.71
C LEU A 51 -2.41 26.99 6.03
N ILE A 52 -3.53 27.63 5.68
CA ILE A 52 -4.87 27.02 5.73
C ILE A 52 -4.89 25.81 4.80
N ALA A 53 -5.29 24.65 5.35
CA ALA A 53 -5.53 23.48 4.54
C ALA A 53 -6.71 23.76 3.58
N CYS A 54 -6.48 23.68 2.27
CA CYS A 54 -7.55 23.87 1.29
C CYS A 54 -8.73 22.94 1.61
N PRO A 55 -9.96 23.46 1.72
CA PRO A 55 -11.14 22.63 1.96
C PRO A 55 -11.31 21.68 0.77
N ARG A 56 -11.02 20.39 0.99
CA ARG A 56 -11.22 19.36 -0.02
C ARG A 56 -12.65 18.83 0.11
N ASN A 57 -13.47 19.02 -0.92
CA ASN A 57 -14.76 18.33 -1.00
C ASN A 57 -14.51 16.81 -0.98
N LYS A 58 -15.24 16.10 -0.12
CA LYS A 58 -15.24 14.63 -0.08
C LYS A 58 -15.81 14.14 -1.42
N SER A 59 -14.94 13.88 -2.38
CA SER A 59 -15.33 13.20 -3.61
C SER A 59 -15.62 11.75 -3.26
N GLU A 60 -16.70 11.16 -3.79
CA GLU A 60 -16.92 9.73 -3.71
C GLU A 60 -15.75 9.03 -4.42
N VAL A 61 -14.89 8.39 -3.64
CA VAL A 61 -13.66 7.78 -4.16
C VAL A 61 -14.01 6.41 -4.72
N ILE A 62 -14.28 6.33 -6.02
CA ILE A 62 -14.20 5.06 -6.73
C ILE A 62 -12.74 4.62 -6.70
N ARG A 63 -12.50 3.42 -6.17
CA ARG A 63 -11.16 2.84 -6.01
C ARG A 63 -10.79 2.11 -7.31
N HIS A 64 -9.86 2.70 -8.05
CA HIS A 64 -9.19 2.05 -9.18
C HIS A 64 -7.95 1.30 -8.71
N SER A 65 -7.66 0.15 -9.31
CA SER A 65 -6.41 -0.57 -9.03
C SER A 65 -5.24 0.03 -9.83
N PRO A 66 -3.98 -0.06 -9.34
CA PRO A 66 -2.80 0.39 -10.08
C PRO A 66 -2.66 -0.22 -11.48
N GLU A 67 -3.20 -1.42 -11.69
CA GLU A 67 -3.13 -2.17 -12.95
C GLU A 67 -4.05 -1.60 -14.04
N GLU A 68 -5.07 -0.82 -13.67
CA GLU A 68 -5.99 -0.17 -14.62
C GLU A 68 -5.38 1.06 -15.30
N GLY A 69 -4.30 1.61 -14.72
CA GLY A 69 -3.61 2.78 -15.23
C GLY A 69 -2.58 2.46 -16.31
N PRO A 70 -2.18 3.46 -17.12
CA PRO A 70 -1.07 3.30 -18.05
C PRO A 70 0.23 2.99 -17.30
N ASN A 71 1.11 2.21 -17.91
CA ASN A 71 2.43 1.92 -17.33
C ASN A 71 3.31 3.19 -17.28
N GLU A 72 3.37 3.92 -18.38
CA GLU A 72 4.15 5.15 -18.55
C GLU A 72 3.30 6.20 -19.26
N ILE A 73 3.47 7.46 -18.87
CA ILE A 73 2.90 8.63 -19.55
C ILE A 73 3.98 9.70 -19.72
N ILE A 74 3.81 10.56 -20.72
CA ILE A 74 4.66 11.73 -20.91
C ILE A 74 3.89 12.93 -20.34
N LEU A 75 4.45 13.62 -19.34
CA LEU A 75 3.74 14.65 -18.58
C LEU A 75 3.59 15.98 -19.34
N THR A 76 4.41 16.22 -20.36
CA THR A 76 4.34 17.43 -21.18
C THR A 76 4.59 17.12 -22.64
N LYS A 77 3.93 17.84 -23.56
CA LYS A 77 4.46 18.06 -24.90
C LYS A 77 5.26 19.35 -24.81
N SER A 78 6.54 19.33 -25.16
CA SER A 78 7.33 20.56 -25.27
C SER A 78 6.79 21.32 -26.48
N GLU A 79 5.94 22.32 -26.22
CA GLU A 79 5.40 23.23 -27.25
C GLU A 79 6.29 24.47 -27.42
N VAL A 80 7.43 24.52 -26.73
CA VAL A 80 8.37 25.65 -26.73
C VAL A 80 9.55 25.32 -27.64
N GLU A 81 9.70 26.05 -28.74
CA GLU A 81 10.92 26.02 -29.55
C GLU A 81 12.12 26.42 -28.67
N ASN A 82 13.15 25.56 -28.62
CA ASN A 82 14.38 25.73 -27.81
C ASN A 82 14.26 25.46 -26.29
N ASP A 83 13.42 24.50 -25.89
CA ASP A 83 13.50 23.98 -24.51
C ASP A 83 14.91 23.42 -24.23
N LEU A 84 15.41 23.60 -23.02
CA LEU A 84 16.68 23.02 -22.56
C LEU A 84 16.53 21.55 -22.20
N TYR A 85 15.29 21.13 -21.92
CA TYR A 85 14.97 19.83 -21.37
C TYR A 85 13.97 19.07 -22.25
N GLN A 86 14.15 17.75 -22.30
CA GLN A 86 13.19 16.82 -22.87
C GLN A 86 11.97 16.70 -21.95
N PRO A 87 10.80 16.31 -22.50
CA PRO A 87 9.64 15.92 -21.72
C PRO A 87 9.95 14.83 -20.68
N VAL A 88 9.29 14.91 -19.52
CA VAL A 88 9.40 13.89 -18.48
C VAL A 88 8.62 12.65 -18.88
N LYS A 89 9.33 11.53 -18.97
CA LYS A 89 8.72 10.19 -19.00
C LYS A 89 8.40 9.78 -17.56
N PHE A 90 7.12 9.67 -17.25
CA PHE A 90 6.63 9.36 -15.92
C PHE A 90 6.10 7.93 -15.86
N SER A 91 6.73 7.10 -15.03
CA SER A 91 6.27 5.73 -14.77
C SER A 91 5.05 5.77 -13.83
N HIS A 92 3.86 5.84 -14.41
CA HIS A 92 2.61 5.95 -13.66
C HIS A 92 2.35 4.70 -12.81
N LYS A 93 2.59 3.49 -13.34
CA LYS A 93 2.42 2.23 -12.60
C LYS A 93 3.25 2.19 -11.31
N LEU A 94 4.52 2.61 -11.40
CA LEU A 94 5.41 2.69 -10.24
C LEU A 94 4.86 3.60 -9.15
N HIS A 95 4.41 4.79 -9.53
CA HIS A 95 3.88 5.75 -8.57
C HIS A 95 2.51 5.33 -8.02
N SER A 96 1.65 4.69 -8.81
CA SER A 96 0.35 4.20 -8.34
C SER A 96 0.50 3.08 -7.32
N GLU A 97 1.43 2.14 -7.53
CA GLU A 97 1.74 1.08 -6.57
C GLU A 97 2.30 1.67 -5.26
N MET A 98 3.21 2.65 -5.34
CA MET A 98 3.72 3.36 -4.17
C MET A 98 2.62 4.12 -3.42
N SER A 99 1.65 4.69 -4.13
CA SER A 99 0.58 5.49 -3.53
C SER A 99 -0.32 4.69 -2.59
N LEU A 100 -0.41 3.37 -2.76
CA LEU A 100 -1.17 2.48 -1.86
C LEU A 100 -0.70 2.58 -0.40
N MET A 101 0.55 2.99 -0.16
CA MET A 101 1.12 3.15 1.18
C MET A 101 1.01 4.59 1.73
N SER A 102 0.87 5.60 0.87
CA SER A 102 1.03 7.03 1.22
C SER A 102 -0.23 7.88 1.06
N GLY A 103 -1.40 7.28 0.83
CA GLY A 103 -2.69 7.99 0.77
C GLY A 103 -3.54 7.70 -0.46
N GLY A 104 -3.17 6.70 -1.26
CA GLY A 104 -3.87 6.26 -2.47
C GLY A 104 -3.82 7.27 -3.61
N CYS A 105 -4.68 7.06 -4.61
CA CYS A 105 -4.75 7.90 -5.81
C CYS A 105 -4.97 9.39 -5.51
N ILE A 106 -5.68 9.70 -4.41
CA ILE A 106 -5.98 11.08 -4.00
C ILE A 106 -4.76 11.87 -3.51
N SER A 107 -3.63 11.19 -3.28
CA SER A 107 -2.36 11.85 -2.97
C SER A 107 -1.87 12.72 -4.14
N CYS A 108 -2.16 12.29 -5.37
CA CYS A 108 -1.84 13.01 -6.60
C CYS A 108 -3.09 13.63 -7.25
N HIS A 109 -4.18 12.85 -7.33
CA HIS A 109 -5.44 13.26 -7.95
C HIS A 109 -6.40 13.86 -6.91
N HIS A 110 -6.25 15.14 -6.64
CA HIS A 110 -7.04 15.84 -5.62
C HIS A 110 -8.50 16.12 -6.01
N PHE A 111 -8.87 15.98 -7.29
CA PHE A 111 -10.19 16.26 -7.81
C PHE A 111 -10.42 15.44 -9.07
N ASN A 112 -11.44 14.58 -9.04
CA ASN A 112 -11.82 13.73 -10.16
C ASN A 112 -13.35 13.71 -10.27
N PRO A 113 -13.92 13.86 -11.47
CA PRO A 113 -15.33 13.56 -11.67
C PRO A 113 -15.59 12.06 -11.40
N PRO A 114 -16.84 11.69 -11.02
CA PRO A 114 -17.19 10.31 -10.76
C PRO A 114 -16.78 9.38 -11.92
N GLY A 115 -16.02 8.33 -11.59
CA GLY A 115 -15.63 7.27 -12.51
C GLY A 115 -14.52 7.62 -13.50
N LYS A 116 -13.86 8.78 -13.39
CA LYS A 116 -12.74 9.14 -14.28
C LYS A 116 -11.61 9.83 -13.53
N ILE A 117 -10.40 9.29 -13.66
CA ILE A 117 -9.17 9.94 -13.25
C ILE A 117 -8.72 10.90 -14.35
N VAL A 118 -8.65 12.20 -14.06
CA VAL A 118 -8.31 13.23 -15.06
C VAL A 118 -6.84 13.64 -15.01
N LYS A 119 -6.34 14.16 -16.14
CA LYS A 119 -4.99 14.73 -16.25
C LYS A 119 -4.92 16.09 -15.56
N CYS A 120 -3.75 16.44 -15.04
CA CYS A 120 -3.47 17.75 -14.44
C CYS A 120 -3.84 18.91 -15.38
N ALA A 121 -3.48 18.76 -16.67
CA ALA A 121 -3.75 19.75 -17.72
C ALA A 121 -5.24 20.05 -17.98
N THR A 122 -6.15 19.25 -17.43
CA THR A 122 -7.59 19.52 -17.51
C THR A 122 -7.98 20.75 -16.71
N CYS A 123 -7.25 21.05 -15.64
CA CYS A 123 -7.51 22.18 -14.74
C CYS A 123 -6.31 23.13 -14.59
N HIS A 124 -5.10 22.65 -14.85
CA HIS A 124 -3.87 23.46 -14.78
C HIS A 124 -3.41 23.86 -16.17
N GLU A 125 -3.45 25.15 -16.47
CA GLU A 125 -3.05 25.67 -17.78
C GLU A 125 -1.53 25.69 -17.98
N ASN A 126 -1.07 25.51 -19.22
CA ASN A 126 0.35 25.64 -19.57
C ASN A 126 0.87 27.08 -19.40
N LYS A 127 -0.01 28.07 -19.61
CA LYS A 127 0.32 29.47 -19.47
C LYS A 127 0.30 29.86 -18.01
N ARG A 128 1.30 30.64 -17.59
CA ARG A 128 1.31 31.22 -16.26
C ARG A 128 0.24 32.30 -16.15
N VAL A 129 -0.78 32.04 -15.36
CA VAL A 129 -1.76 33.02 -14.88
C VAL A 129 -1.27 33.52 -13.52
N ARG A 130 -1.10 34.84 -13.36
CA ARG A 130 -0.59 35.44 -12.10
C ARG A 130 -1.69 36.16 -11.31
N GLU A 131 -2.85 36.33 -11.94
CA GLU A 131 -4.02 37.00 -11.42
C GLU A 131 -4.81 36.09 -10.47
N ASP A 132 -4.89 34.79 -10.78
CA ASP A 132 -5.43 33.76 -9.90
C ASP A 132 -4.31 32.85 -9.37
N LEU A 133 -4.00 32.98 -8.08
CA LEU A 133 -2.99 32.16 -7.40
C LEU A 133 -3.58 30.86 -6.82
N SER A 134 -4.90 30.66 -6.90
CA SER A 134 -5.57 29.49 -6.36
C SER A 134 -5.27 28.22 -7.16
N THR A 135 -5.05 28.37 -8.48
CA THR A 135 -4.70 27.31 -9.41
C THR A 135 -3.32 27.56 -10.00
N PRO A 136 -2.27 26.80 -9.61
CA PRO A 136 -0.96 26.96 -10.21
C PRO A 136 -0.97 26.57 -11.69
N ASP A 137 -0.08 27.16 -12.48
CA ASP A 137 0.19 26.70 -13.84
C ASP A 137 0.68 25.24 -13.86
N LEU A 138 0.54 24.55 -14.98
CA LEU A 138 0.82 23.11 -15.11
C LEU A 138 2.25 22.77 -14.67
N LYS A 139 3.23 23.61 -15.03
CA LYS A 139 4.62 23.45 -14.62
C LYS A 139 4.78 23.63 -13.11
N GLY A 140 4.11 24.61 -12.52
CA GLY A 140 4.08 24.82 -11.08
C GLY A 140 3.41 23.67 -10.31
N ALA A 141 2.30 23.14 -10.84
CA ALA A 141 1.57 22.02 -10.27
C ALA A 141 2.44 20.75 -10.20
N TYR A 142 3.10 20.39 -11.31
CA TYR A 142 4.01 19.24 -11.35
C TYR A 142 5.16 19.39 -10.38
N HIS A 143 5.91 20.50 -10.43
CA HIS A 143 7.08 20.65 -9.56
C HIS A 143 6.71 20.67 -8.09
N ARG A 144 5.62 21.33 -7.70
CA ARG A 144 5.19 21.36 -6.29
C ARG A 144 4.81 19.96 -5.79
N LEU A 145 4.11 19.17 -6.60
CA LEU A 145 3.68 17.83 -6.21
C LEU A 145 4.84 16.83 -6.22
N CYS A 146 5.55 16.72 -7.35
CA CYS A 146 6.59 15.71 -7.55
C CYS A 146 7.80 15.97 -6.64
N ILE A 147 8.34 17.19 -6.65
CA ILE A 147 9.52 17.55 -5.84
C ILE A 147 9.14 17.51 -4.36
N GLY A 148 7.97 18.04 -4.00
CA GLY A 148 7.51 18.04 -2.62
C GLY A 148 7.41 16.63 -2.03
N CYS A 149 6.91 15.65 -2.81
CA CYS A 149 6.91 14.26 -2.39
C CYS A 149 8.33 13.69 -2.29
N HIS A 150 9.15 13.84 -3.34
CA HIS A 150 10.49 13.25 -3.40
C HIS A 150 11.44 13.82 -2.33
N GLN A 151 11.36 15.10 -2.00
CA GLN A 151 12.17 15.71 -0.94
C GLN A 151 11.95 15.07 0.44
N THR A 152 10.81 14.39 0.64
CA THR A 152 10.57 13.72 1.93
C THR A 152 11.44 12.48 2.08
N TRP A 153 11.69 11.69 1.04
CA TRP A 153 12.36 10.39 1.12
C TRP A 153 13.64 10.24 0.28
N GLU A 154 13.87 11.16 -0.66
CA GLU A 154 15.08 11.28 -1.45
C GLU A 154 15.80 12.60 -1.15
N LYS A 155 17.14 12.54 -1.01
CA LYS A 155 17.95 13.73 -0.71
C LYS A 155 18.27 14.59 -1.94
N LYS A 156 18.01 14.10 -3.16
CA LYS A 156 18.36 14.77 -4.42
C LYS A 156 17.15 14.86 -5.33
N THR A 157 16.78 16.09 -5.69
CA THR A 157 15.67 16.42 -6.61
C THR A 157 16.17 17.35 -7.71
N ASP A 158 17.34 17.02 -8.27
CA ASP A 158 17.98 17.80 -9.33
C ASP A 158 17.18 17.71 -10.64
N CYS A 159 17.21 18.74 -11.48
CA CYS A 159 16.43 18.80 -12.73
C CYS A 159 16.61 17.56 -13.61
N ASN A 160 17.86 17.09 -13.70
CA ASN A 160 18.27 15.97 -14.56
C ASN A 160 17.79 14.59 -14.08
N SER A 161 17.24 14.52 -12.86
CA SER A 161 16.62 13.29 -12.35
C SER A 161 15.27 13.02 -13.01
N CYS A 162 14.57 14.07 -13.45
CA CYS A 162 13.27 13.98 -14.12
C CYS A 162 13.36 14.30 -15.62
N HIS A 163 14.21 15.25 -16.00
CA HIS A 163 14.36 15.73 -17.37
C HIS A 163 15.68 15.27 -17.98
N ALA A 164 15.68 14.89 -19.26
CA ALA A 164 16.93 14.76 -20.02
C ALA A 164 17.29 16.13 -20.66
N LEU A 165 18.58 16.44 -20.82
CA LEU A 165 19.01 17.67 -21.50
C LEU A 165 18.93 17.50 -23.02
N ASN A 166 18.51 18.54 -23.73
CA ASN A 166 18.43 18.55 -25.20
C ASN A 166 19.82 18.62 -25.87
N SER A 167 20.83 19.14 -25.16
CA SER A 167 22.21 19.27 -25.63
C SER A 167 22.99 17.94 -25.66
N ASP A 168 22.57 16.94 -24.87
CA ASP A 168 23.28 15.67 -24.75
C ASP A 168 22.70 14.61 -25.70
N LYS A 169 23.21 14.56 -26.94
CA LYS A 169 22.92 13.45 -27.88
C LYS A 169 23.50 12.09 -27.43
N SER A 170 24.30 12.07 -26.37
CA SER A 170 24.93 10.86 -25.80
C SER A 170 24.33 10.41 -24.45
N SER A 171 23.54 11.26 -23.79
CA SER A 171 22.78 10.84 -22.62
C SER A 171 21.49 10.21 -23.11
N LYS A 172 21.57 8.94 -23.53
CA LYS A 172 20.39 8.07 -23.44
C LYS A 172 19.88 8.31 -22.03
N SER A 173 18.70 8.92 -21.88
CA SER A 173 17.91 8.80 -20.65
C SER A 173 18.09 7.36 -20.25
N LYS A 174 18.86 7.10 -19.19
CA LYS A 174 19.09 5.73 -18.75
C LYS A 174 17.69 5.32 -18.36
N MET A 175 17.03 4.61 -19.28
CA MET A 175 15.89 3.78 -18.98
C MET A 175 16.34 3.04 -17.74
N ILE A 176 15.80 3.45 -16.60
CA ILE A 176 15.65 2.50 -15.52
C ILE A 176 14.77 1.47 -16.19
N LYS A 177 15.40 0.37 -16.67
CA LYS A 177 14.68 -0.84 -17.06
C LYS A 177 13.67 -1.00 -15.94
N THR A 178 12.38 -0.87 -16.26
CA THR A 178 11.32 -1.02 -15.27
C THR A 178 11.61 -2.37 -14.64
N PRO A 179 12.13 -2.40 -13.41
CA PRO A 179 12.45 -3.67 -12.83
C PRO A 179 11.09 -4.35 -12.71
N GLU A 180 11.05 -5.63 -13.04
CA GLU A 180 9.88 -6.49 -12.86
C GLU A 180 9.30 -6.38 -11.42
N LYS A 181 10.12 -5.84 -10.49
CA LYS A 181 9.73 -5.40 -9.14
C LYS A 181 10.01 -3.92 -8.93
N VAL A 182 8.93 -3.21 -8.61
CA VAL A 182 8.77 -1.77 -8.60
C VAL A 182 9.25 -1.11 -7.29
N HIS A 183 9.58 -1.90 -6.27
CA HIS A 183 10.30 -1.45 -5.08
C HIS A 183 11.28 -2.55 -4.60
N PRO A 184 12.42 -2.21 -3.95
CA PRO A 184 13.30 -3.22 -3.37
C PRO A 184 12.54 -4.06 -2.34
N LYS A 185 12.81 -5.36 -2.28
CA LYS A 185 12.17 -6.29 -1.33
C LYS A 185 12.40 -5.79 0.09
N ILE A 186 11.33 -5.33 0.74
CA ILE A 186 11.38 -4.85 2.12
C ILE A 186 11.63 -6.07 3.01
N THR A 187 12.66 -6.00 3.85
CA THR A 187 12.92 -7.03 4.86
C THR A 187 11.95 -6.86 6.01
N ILE A 188 10.94 -7.73 6.08
CA ILE A 188 9.93 -7.72 7.14
C ILE A 188 10.50 -8.51 8.33
N PRO A 189 10.50 -7.96 9.57
CA PRO A 189 10.90 -8.74 10.73
C PRO A 189 9.91 -9.89 10.92
N VAL A 190 10.36 -11.10 11.26
CA VAL A 190 9.45 -12.25 11.41
C VAL A 190 8.47 -12.03 12.56
N LYS A 191 8.98 -11.59 13.73
CA LYS A 191 8.17 -11.31 14.92
C LYS A 191 8.56 -9.98 15.56
N ILE A 192 7.61 -9.34 16.22
CA ILE A 192 7.82 -8.22 17.13
C ILE A 192 7.22 -8.56 18.49
N VAL A 193 7.99 -8.35 19.54
CA VAL A 193 7.54 -8.57 20.92
C VAL A 193 7.40 -7.22 21.60
N TYR A 194 6.19 -6.92 22.07
CA TYR A 194 5.90 -5.73 22.84
C TYR A 194 5.86 -6.07 24.32
N GLN A 195 6.63 -5.33 25.11
CA GLN A 195 6.50 -5.33 26.56
C GLN A 195 5.38 -4.36 26.97
N THR A 196 4.44 -4.84 27.77
CA THR A 196 3.26 -4.10 28.19
C THR A 196 3.17 -4.03 29.71
N LYS A 197 2.49 -2.99 30.21
CA LYS A 197 2.17 -2.84 31.65
C LYS A 197 0.80 -3.46 32.00
N SER A 198 0.27 -4.33 31.14
CA SER A 198 -1.05 -4.94 31.35
C SER A 198 -1.01 -5.93 32.52
N LYS A 199 -2.12 -6.00 33.27
CA LYS A 199 -2.30 -6.97 34.36
C LYS A 199 -2.56 -8.39 33.84
N GLU A 200 -3.01 -8.52 32.60
CA GLU A 200 -3.40 -9.80 31.97
C GLU A 200 -2.21 -10.57 31.39
N GLY A 201 -1.09 -9.89 31.15
CA GLY A 201 0.11 -10.47 30.59
C GLY A 201 1.11 -9.39 30.16
N LYS A 202 2.38 -9.65 30.42
CA LYS A 202 3.48 -8.69 30.20
C LYS A 202 3.91 -8.60 28.73
N PHE A 203 3.59 -9.60 27.92
CA PHE A 203 4.04 -9.70 26.53
C PHE A 203 2.86 -9.74 25.57
N VAL A 204 2.99 -9.01 24.47
CA VAL A 204 2.16 -9.16 23.27
C VAL A 204 3.11 -9.49 22.13
N THR A 205 2.93 -10.66 21.52
CA THR A 205 3.76 -11.13 20.41
C THR A 205 2.99 -10.97 19.11
N TYR A 206 3.59 -10.28 18.15
CA TYR A 206 3.03 -10.06 16.82
C TYR A 206 3.91 -10.76 15.78
N PHE A 207 3.33 -11.69 15.03
CA PHE A 207 3.99 -12.40 13.94
C PHE A 207 3.66 -11.73 12.61
N HIS A 208 4.63 -11.00 12.05
CA HIS A 208 4.45 -10.30 10.77
C HIS A 208 4.29 -11.28 9.61
N ASN A 209 5.04 -12.38 9.62
CA ASN A 209 4.96 -13.42 8.59
C ASN A 209 3.57 -14.08 8.58
N ASP A 210 2.97 -14.31 9.75
CA ASP A 210 1.63 -14.88 9.84
C ASP A 210 0.62 -13.91 9.19
N HIS A 211 0.70 -12.61 9.48
CA HIS A 211 -0.22 -11.63 8.92
C HIS A 211 0.00 -11.36 7.42
N SER A 212 1.25 -11.14 7.01
CA SER A 212 1.58 -10.77 5.62
C SER A 212 1.61 -11.97 4.67
N SER A 213 2.14 -13.10 5.11
CA SER A 213 2.41 -14.26 4.24
C SER A 213 1.38 -15.37 4.40
N LEU A 214 0.99 -15.71 5.64
CA LEU A 214 0.03 -16.79 5.88
C LEU A 214 -1.43 -16.32 5.67
N PHE A 215 -1.81 -15.19 6.27
CA PHE A 215 -3.15 -14.62 6.12
C PHE A 215 -3.29 -13.68 4.91
N GLY A 216 -2.18 -13.42 4.18
CA GLY A 216 -2.18 -12.68 2.94
C GLY A 216 -2.59 -11.20 3.06
N LEU A 217 -2.33 -10.56 4.20
CA LEU A 217 -2.65 -9.14 4.39
C LEU A 217 -1.65 -8.25 3.66
N ASP A 218 -2.19 -7.32 2.86
CA ASP A 218 -1.40 -6.30 2.20
C ASP A 218 -0.71 -5.37 3.22
N CYS A 219 0.50 -4.91 2.90
CA CYS A 219 1.24 -3.96 3.76
C CYS A 219 0.40 -2.71 4.09
N SER A 220 -0.36 -2.22 3.11
CA SER A 220 -1.21 -1.04 3.24
C SER A 220 -2.36 -1.23 4.23
N ALA A 221 -2.77 -2.47 4.52
CA ALA A 221 -3.80 -2.75 5.52
C ALA A 221 -3.37 -2.36 6.94
N CYS A 222 -2.07 -2.46 7.26
CA CYS A 222 -1.53 -2.11 8.58
C CYS A 222 -0.70 -0.82 8.56
N HIS A 223 -0.04 -0.52 7.45
CA HIS A 223 0.84 0.63 7.29
C HIS A 223 0.14 1.80 6.58
N THR A 224 -1.08 2.11 6.99
CA THR A 224 -1.81 3.27 6.47
C THR A 224 -1.14 4.58 6.89
N GLN A 225 -0.94 5.52 5.95
CA GLN A 225 -0.39 6.85 6.20
C GLN A 225 1.02 6.83 6.82
N VAL A 226 1.78 5.78 6.55
CA VAL A 226 3.17 5.67 6.99
C VAL A 226 4.04 6.45 6.01
N SER A 227 4.80 7.41 6.52
CA SER A 227 5.75 8.15 5.68
C SER A 227 6.80 7.20 5.10
N CYS A 228 7.08 7.35 3.80
CA CYS A 228 8.06 6.54 3.07
C CYS A 228 9.44 6.54 3.76
N VAL A 229 9.78 7.64 4.46
CA VAL A 229 11.04 7.78 5.23
C VAL A 229 11.20 6.73 6.32
N ASN A 230 10.09 6.21 6.86
CA ASN A 230 10.14 5.20 7.92
C ASN A 230 10.73 3.88 7.44
N CYS A 231 10.73 3.64 6.13
CA CYS A 231 11.34 2.46 5.50
C CYS A 231 12.59 2.82 4.68
N HIS A 232 12.64 4.00 4.07
CA HIS A 232 13.70 4.40 3.15
C HIS A 232 14.87 5.17 3.80
N ASN A 233 14.71 5.72 5.02
CA ASN A 233 15.81 6.36 5.73
C ASN A 233 16.61 5.34 6.58
N LYS A 234 17.75 4.88 6.06
CA LYS A 234 18.62 3.90 6.75
C LYS A 234 19.36 4.46 7.97
N LYS A 235 19.33 5.77 8.24
CA LYS A 235 20.18 6.41 9.28
C LYS A 235 19.44 7.06 10.44
N GLU A 236 18.12 7.21 10.39
CA GLU A 236 17.35 7.83 11.47
C GLU A 236 16.20 6.95 11.92
N LYS A 237 16.02 6.85 13.25
CA LYS A 237 14.90 6.14 13.84
C LYS A 237 13.60 6.88 13.47
N PRO A 238 12.51 6.16 13.13
CA PRO A 238 11.23 6.80 12.86
C PRO A 238 10.83 7.66 14.07
N VAL A 239 10.58 8.94 13.82
CA VAL A 239 10.07 9.87 14.84
C VAL A 239 8.64 9.44 15.13
N SER A 240 8.43 8.73 16.25
CA SER A 240 7.09 8.35 16.67
C SER A 240 6.31 9.60 17.05
N ASN A 241 5.30 9.97 16.27
CA ASN A 241 4.30 10.93 16.72
C ASN A 241 3.69 10.44 18.05
N LYS A 242 3.68 11.32 19.04
CA LYS A 242 3.20 11.07 20.40
C LYS A 242 1.71 10.66 20.41
N LYS A 243 1.38 9.69 21.28
CA LYS A 243 0.03 9.25 21.72
C LYS A 243 -0.94 8.75 20.63
N VAL A 244 -0.51 7.80 19.80
CA VAL A 244 -1.49 6.89 19.17
C VAL A 244 -1.70 5.71 20.12
N ASP A 245 -2.95 5.33 20.37
CA ASP A 245 -3.25 4.13 21.16
C ASP A 245 -2.58 2.91 20.50
N LYS A 246 -1.92 2.10 21.33
CA LYS A 246 -1.15 0.95 20.85
C LYS A 246 -2.06 -0.14 20.28
N HIS A 247 -3.35 -0.14 20.62
CA HIS A 247 -4.32 -1.09 20.08
C HIS A 247 -4.85 -0.69 18.72
N THR A 248 -4.83 0.61 18.34
CA THR A 248 -5.51 1.12 17.13
C THR A 248 -5.25 0.31 15.86
N ARG A 249 -4.02 -0.20 15.67
CA ARG A 249 -3.69 -1.04 14.51
C ARG A 249 -4.38 -2.42 14.57
N CYS A 250 -4.37 -3.05 15.74
CA CYS A 250 -4.98 -4.35 15.97
C CYS A 250 -6.51 -4.26 15.96
N SER A 251 -7.08 -3.18 16.53
CA SER A 251 -8.53 -2.96 16.67
C SER A 251 -9.27 -2.88 15.35
N SER A 252 -8.56 -2.60 14.25
CA SER A 252 -9.14 -2.59 12.90
C SER A 252 -9.68 -3.96 12.47
N CYS A 253 -9.12 -5.05 13.01
CA CYS A 253 -9.46 -6.42 12.64
C CYS A 253 -9.80 -7.30 13.85
N HIS A 254 -9.21 -7.02 15.01
CA HIS A 254 -9.39 -7.80 16.23
C HIS A 254 -10.21 -7.03 17.27
N ASN A 255 -11.03 -7.74 18.04
CA ASN A 255 -11.68 -7.15 19.19
C ASN A 255 -10.66 -6.95 20.32
N THR A 256 -10.21 -5.71 20.49
CA THR A 256 -9.25 -5.33 21.55
C THR A 256 -9.93 -4.79 22.81
N GLU A 257 -11.26 -4.64 22.80
CA GLU A 257 -12.02 -4.16 23.97
C GLU A 257 -12.31 -5.28 24.96
N LYS A 258 -12.35 -6.53 24.47
CA LYS A 258 -12.63 -7.73 25.26
C LYS A 258 -11.54 -8.78 25.03
N ASN A 259 -11.48 -9.78 25.90
CA ASN A 259 -10.57 -10.93 25.79
C ASN A 259 -9.07 -10.58 25.76
N CYS A 260 -8.63 -9.62 26.59
CA CYS A 260 -7.25 -9.16 26.68
C CYS A 260 -6.20 -10.30 26.78
N LYS A 261 -6.53 -11.40 27.46
CA LYS A 261 -5.70 -12.61 27.60
C LYS A 261 -5.39 -13.34 26.28
N GLN A 262 -6.09 -13.04 25.19
CA GLN A 262 -5.77 -13.58 23.87
C GLN A 262 -4.50 -12.96 23.31
N CYS A 263 -4.28 -11.67 23.56
CA CYS A 263 -3.11 -10.94 23.09
C CYS A 263 -2.03 -10.82 24.16
N HIS A 264 -2.43 -10.55 25.41
CA HIS A 264 -1.53 -10.40 26.55
C HIS A 264 -1.23 -11.76 27.18
N LYS A 265 0.04 -12.17 27.12
CA LYS A 265 0.55 -13.43 27.67
C LYS A 265 1.68 -13.16 28.66
N ASN A 266 1.94 -14.12 29.54
CA ASN A 266 3.05 -14.07 30.51
C ASN A 266 4.40 -14.45 29.88
N GLU A 267 4.36 -15.05 28.69
CA GLU A 267 5.51 -15.43 27.88
C GLU A 267 5.25 -15.07 26.41
N GLU A 268 6.28 -15.16 25.57
CA GLU A 268 6.12 -14.94 24.13
C GLU A 268 5.18 -16.00 23.52
N ALA A 269 4.25 -15.57 22.67
CA ALA A 269 3.36 -16.51 22.00
C ALA A 269 4.15 -17.33 20.98
N LYS A 270 3.72 -18.58 20.77
CA LYS A 270 4.21 -19.42 19.66
C LYS A 270 3.56 -18.97 18.34
N PRO A 271 4.21 -19.23 17.18
CA PRO A 271 3.62 -19.00 15.86
C PRO A 271 2.26 -19.68 15.70
N PHE A 272 1.47 -19.21 14.73
CA PHE A 272 0.20 -19.85 14.41
C PHE A 272 0.40 -21.32 14.00
N ASP A 273 -0.43 -22.20 14.55
CA ASP A 273 -0.50 -23.60 14.20
C ASP A 273 -1.98 -23.99 14.10
N HIS A 274 -2.42 -24.43 12.92
CA HIS A 274 -3.83 -24.69 12.65
C HIS A 274 -4.38 -25.83 13.51
N LYS A 275 -3.57 -26.89 13.74
CA LYS A 275 -3.95 -28.06 14.56
C LYS A 275 -4.09 -27.67 16.02
N LEU A 276 -3.14 -26.92 16.57
CA LEU A 276 -3.20 -26.48 17.97
C LEU A 276 -4.31 -25.47 18.23
N LYS A 277 -4.73 -24.71 17.22
CA LYS A 277 -5.78 -23.68 17.36
C LYS A 277 -7.18 -24.22 17.13
N THR A 278 -7.35 -25.16 16.21
CA THR A 278 -8.68 -25.64 15.79
C THR A 278 -8.89 -27.12 16.06
N GLY A 279 -7.84 -27.91 16.22
CA GLY A 279 -7.88 -29.38 16.21
C GLY A 279 -7.75 -29.99 14.82
N PHE A 280 -7.88 -29.20 13.75
CA PHE A 280 -7.78 -29.67 12.37
C PHE A 280 -6.34 -29.53 11.85
N ALA A 281 -5.71 -30.65 11.50
CA ALA A 281 -4.36 -30.67 10.96
C ALA A 281 -4.38 -30.53 9.43
N LEU A 282 -3.58 -29.59 8.90
CA LEU A 282 -3.40 -29.39 7.46
C LEU A 282 -2.30 -30.31 6.94
N GLU A 283 -2.56 -31.62 6.98
CA GLU A 283 -1.61 -32.67 6.60
C GLU A 283 -2.28 -33.74 5.73
N ASN A 284 -1.47 -34.61 5.11
CA ASN A 284 -1.94 -35.68 4.21
C ASN A 284 -2.83 -35.14 3.07
N PHE A 285 -4.05 -35.65 2.94
CA PHE A 285 -5.02 -35.26 1.91
C PHE A 285 -5.63 -33.87 2.14
N HIS A 286 -5.47 -33.29 3.33
CA HIS A 286 -5.88 -31.93 3.66
C HIS A 286 -4.68 -30.96 3.71
N ASN A 287 -3.58 -31.29 3.02
CA ASN A 287 -2.42 -30.41 2.84
C ASN A 287 -2.77 -29.24 1.89
N ILE A 288 -3.59 -28.34 2.40
CA ILE A 288 -4.16 -27.20 1.71
C ILE A 288 -3.24 -26.00 1.93
N ASN A 289 -2.65 -25.48 0.84
CA ASN A 289 -1.75 -24.33 0.87
C ASN A 289 -2.46 -22.99 0.64
N ASP A 290 -3.74 -23.02 0.31
CA ASP A 290 -4.56 -21.83 0.07
C ASP A 290 -5.74 -21.80 1.03
N CYS A 291 -5.70 -20.87 1.98
CA CYS A 291 -6.74 -20.70 2.98
C CYS A 291 -8.14 -20.53 2.35
N SER A 292 -8.23 -19.96 1.14
CA SER A 292 -9.48 -19.72 0.43
C SER A 292 -10.18 -21.00 -0.05
N GLN A 293 -9.46 -22.13 -0.06
CA GLN A 293 -10.09 -23.43 -0.34
C GLN A 293 -11.13 -23.80 0.72
N CYS A 294 -10.94 -23.38 1.97
CA CYS A 294 -11.91 -23.55 3.06
C CYS A 294 -12.58 -22.22 3.46
N HIS A 295 -11.78 -21.17 3.64
CA HIS A 295 -12.22 -19.84 4.11
C HIS A 295 -12.64 -18.95 2.94
N LYS A 296 -13.87 -19.14 2.46
CA LYS A 296 -14.42 -18.43 1.29
C LYS A 296 -14.58 -16.93 1.50
N GLU A 297 -14.85 -16.49 2.73
CA GLU A 297 -14.98 -15.08 3.07
C GLU A 297 -13.60 -14.45 3.31
N LYS A 298 -13.28 -13.40 2.54
CA LYS A 298 -12.00 -12.68 2.67
C LYS A 298 -11.83 -12.14 4.10
N ASN A 299 -10.64 -12.33 4.68
CA ASN A 299 -10.26 -11.88 6.03
C ASN A 299 -11.09 -12.49 7.18
N LYS A 300 -11.86 -13.56 6.94
CA LYS A 300 -12.62 -14.26 7.97
C LYS A 300 -12.18 -15.72 8.07
N PHE A 301 -11.38 -15.99 9.10
CA PHE A 301 -10.76 -17.29 9.33
C PHE A 301 -11.38 -18.09 10.47
N THR A 302 -12.57 -17.69 10.94
CA THR A 302 -13.25 -18.33 12.09
C THR A 302 -14.66 -18.76 11.72
N GLY A 303 -15.18 -19.76 12.44
CA GLY A 303 -16.58 -20.19 12.33
C GLY A 303 -16.86 -21.32 11.34
N LEU A 304 -15.84 -21.88 10.67
CA LEU A 304 -16.00 -23.11 9.89
C LEU A 304 -16.18 -24.31 10.83
N LYS A 305 -17.11 -25.18 10.44
CA LYS A 305 -17.30 -26.49 11.07
C LYS A 305 -16.38 -27.51 10.41
N GLN A 306 -15.95 -28.51 11.18
CA GLN A 306 -14.99 -29.52 10.74
C GLN A 306 -15.66 -30.77 10.13
N ASP A 307 -17.00 -30.85 10.13
CA ASP A 307 -17.66 -32.02 9.56
C ASP A 307 -17.41 -32.07 8.05
N CYS A 308 -17.06 -33.26 7.56
CA CYS A 308 -16.64 -33.52 6.18
C CYS A 308 -17.61 -32.90 5.16
N VAL A 309 -18.91 -33.04 5.44
CA VAL A 309 -20.01 -32.57 4.60
C VAL A 309 -20.09 -31.04 4.47
N TYR A 310 -19.47 -30.26 5.35
CA TYR A 310 -19.45 -28.79 5.18
C TYR A 310 -18.53 -28.36 4.04
N CYS A 311 -17.50 -29.14 3.74
CA CYS A 311 -16.55 -28.88 2.66
C CYS A 311 -16.79 -29.79 1.44
N HIS A 312 -17.17 -31.06 1.65
CA HIS A 312 -17.42 -32.06 0.61
C HIS A 312 -18.93 -32.25 0.36
N LYS A 313 -19.62 -31.19 -0.05
CA LYS A 313 -21.08 -31.21 -0.30
C LYS A 313 -21.48 -31.91 -1.59
N ASP A 314 -20.66 -31.77 -2.63
CA ASP A 314 -20.97 -32.26 -3.99
C ASP A 314 -20.95 -33.80 -4.08
N SER A 315 -20.46 -34.47 -3.03
CA SER A 315 -20.47 -35.92 -2.92
C SER A 315 -21.77 -36.50 -2.34
N ASN A 316 -22.83 -35.68 -2.14
CA ASN A 316 -24.05 -36.09 -1.41
C ASN A 316 -23.77 -36.67 0.00
N GLY A 317 -22.66 -36.28 0.63
CA GLY A 317 -22.22 -36.85 1.90
C GLY A 317 -21.43 -38.17 1.80
N ILE A 318 -21.22 -38.69 0.60
CA ILE A 318 -20.41 -39.90 0.36
C ILE A 318 -18.94 -39.49 0.23
N PHE A 319 -18.11 -39.83 1.21
CA PHE A 319 -16.66 -39.64 1.09
C PHE A 319 -16.05 -40.73 0.21
N ASP A 320 -15.38 -40.34 -0.88
CA ASP A 320 -14.70 -41.28 -1.77
C ASP A 320 -13.37 -41.74 -1.15
N HIS A 321 -13.38 -42.96 -0.61
CA HIS A 321 -12.20 -43.60 -0.01
C HIS A 321 -11.12 -43.97 -1.03
N THR A 322 -11.37 -43.87 -2.34
CA THR A 322 -10.31 -44.07 -3.34
C THR A 322 -9.21 -43.03 -3.18
N ILE A 323 -9.53 -41.84 -2.65
CA ILE A 323 -8.57 -40.79 -2.29
C ILE A 323 -7.61 -41.28 -1.20
N THR A 324 -8.06 -42.14 -0.30
CA THR A 324 -7.22 -42.75 0.75
C THR A 324 -6.57 -44.06 0.31
N GLY A 325 -6.79 -44.48 -0.95
CA GLY A 325 -6.19 -45.68 -1.55
C GLY A 325 -7.02 -46.95 -1.37
N ILE A 326 -8.28 -46.85 -0.96
CA ILE A 326 -9.17 -48.02 -0.78
C ILE A 326 -10.48 -47.80 -1.55
N LYS A 327 -10.83 -48.76 -2.41
CA LYS A 327 -12.16 -48.84 -3.00
C LYS A 327 -12.95 -49.90 -2.24
N PHE A 328 -13.99 -49.48 -1.53
CA PHE A 328 -14.83 -50.41 -0.79
C PHE A 328 -15.64 -51.33 -1.72
N ASP A 329 -15.92 -52.54 -1.24
CA ASP A 329 -16.86 -53.46 -1.88
C ASP A 329 -18.32 -53.00 -1.71
N GLU A 330 -19.24 -53.69 -2.38
CA GLU A 330 -20.68 -53.36 -2.40
C GLU A 330 -21.32 -53.39 -1.00
N THR A 331 -20.77 -54.14 -0.04
CA THR A 331 -21.31 -54.21 1.32
C THR A 331 -20.76 -53.09 2.19
N HIS A 332 -19.44 -52.84 2.13
CA HIS A 332 -18.80 -51.90 3.04
C HIS A 332 -19.06 -50.43 2.70
N ILE A 333 -19.44 -50.14 1.45
CA ILE A 333 -19.81 -48.79 1.02
C ILE A 333 -21.12 -48.28 1.63
N GLU A 334 -21.96 -49.18 2.17
CA GLU A 334 -23.25 -48.82 2.78
C GLU A 334 -23.15 -48.46 4.28
N PHE A 335 -22.01 -48.70 4.93
CA PHE A 335 -21.85 -48.38 6.35
C PHE A 335 -21.61 -46.88 6.59
N GLU A 336 -22.10 -46.41 7.74
CA GLU A 336 -21.86 -45.05 8.21
C GLU A 336 -20.40 -44.90 8.68
N CYS A 337 -19.90 -43.67 8.64
CA CYS A 337 -18.52 -43.35 9.03
C CYS A 337 -18.15 -43.90 10.41
N GLU A 338 -19.07 -43.83 11.38
CA GLU A 338 -18.86 -44.25 12.77
C GLU A 338 -18.67 -45.76 12.92
N ASN A 339 -19.18 -46.57 11.98
CA ASN A 339 -19.02 -48.03 12.01
C ASN A 339 -17.56 -48.46 11.85
N CYS A 340 -16.74 -47.65 11.17
CA CYS A 340 -15.30 -47.89 11.03
C CYS A 340 -14.46 -46.90 11.85
N HIS A 341 -14.90 -45.65 11.94
CA HIS A 341 -14.23 -44.58 12.66
C HIS A 341 -14.94 -44.27 13.97
N ALA A 342 -14.61 -45.03 15.01
CA ALA A 342 -15.18 -44.85 16.35
C ALA A 342 -15.14 -43.38 16.80
N LYS A 343 -16.30 -42.85 17.20
CA LYS A 343 -16.50 -41.44 17.60
C LYS A 343 -16.07 -40.42 16.53
N ASN A 344 -16.16 -40.79 15.24
CA ASN A 344 -15.70 -40.00 14.11
C ASN A 344 -14.21 -39.58 14.22
N ASN A 345 -13.37 -40.42 14.84
CA ASN A 345 -11.95 -40.14 14.96
C ASN A 345 -11.16 -40.68 13.77
N TYR A 346 -11.06 -39.88 12.71
CA TYR A 346 -10.37 -40.21 11.46
C TYR A 346 -8.84 -40.21 11.56
N ASN A 347 -8.26 -39.79 12.70
CA ASN A 347 -6.82 -39.83 12.93
C ASN A 347 -6.33 -41.22 13.39
N VAL A 348 -7.26 -42.12 13.71
CA VAL A 348 -6.97 -43.47 14.18
C VAL A 348 -7.37 -44.46 13.09
N LYS A 349 -6.57 -45.50 12.92
CA LYS A 349 -6.87 -46.57 11.98
C LYS A 349 -8.14 -47.30 12.41
N PRO A 350 -9.06 -47.63 11.49
CA PRO A 350 -10.28 -48.36 11.82
C PRO A 350 -9.95 -49.77 12.31
N THR A 351 -10.88 -50.36 13.06
CA THR A 351 -10.76 -51.73 13.57
C THR A 351 -11.82 -52.62 12.92
N CYS A 352 -11.42 -53.85 12.57
CA CYS A 352 -12.31 -54.83 11.97
C CYS A 352 -12.92 -55.77 13.04
N VAL A 353 -12.31 -55.81 14.23
CA VAL A 353 -12.58 -56.83 15.25
C VAL A 353 -13.95 -56.70 15.91
N GLU A 354 -14.62 -55.55 15.73
CA GLU A 354 -15.98 -55.35 16.22
C GLU A 354 -17.03 -56.06 15.35
N CYS A 355 -16.68 -56.44 14.11
CA CYS A 355 -17.56 -57.15 13.18
C CYS A 355 -16.99 -58.49 12.70
N HIS A 356 -15.68 -58.71 12.82
CA HIS A 356 -14.98 -59.90 12.33
C HIS A 356 -14.02 -60.45 13.38
N ASP A 357 -14.12 -61.74 13.69
CA ASP A 357 -13.27 -62.36 14.71
C ASP A 357 -11.81 -62.58 14.26
N ASP A 358 -11.57 -62.61 12.94
CA ASP A 358 -10.30 -63.03 12.33
C ASP A 358 -9.64 -61.97 11.43
N LYS A 359 -10.29 -60.84 11.17
CA LYS A 359 -9.77 -59.80 10.26
C LYS A 359 -9.10 -58.64 10.98
N SER A 360 -8.09 -58.03 10.36
CA SER A 360 -7.36 -56.90 10.93
C SER A 360 -6.92 -55.86 9.89
N TYR A 361 -7.13 -54.58 10.17
CA TYR A 361 -6.55 -53.50 9.37
C TYR A 361 -5.10 -53.22 9.81
N PRO A 362 -4.13 -53.08 8.91
CA PRO A 362 -4.24 -52.89 7.45
C PRO A 362 -4.02 -54.16 6.59
N ASN A 363 -4.00 -55.35 7.19
CA ASN A 363 -3.73 -56.59 6.47
C ASN A 363 -4.92 -57.02 5.61
N ASP A 364 -6.11 -56.94 6.19
CA ASP A 364 -7.39 -57.21 5.58
C ASP A 364 -8.08 -55.87 5.34
N ILE A 365 -8.34 -55.56 4.07
CA ILE A 365 -9.06 -54.35 3.68
C ILE A 365 -10.46 -54.72 3.19
N PRO A 366 -11.48 -53.89 3.47
CA PRO A 366 -12.85 -54.13 3.05
C PRO A 366 -13.07 -53.75 1.57
N GLY A 367 -12.33 -54.38 0.66
CA GLY A 367 -12.38 -54.10 -0.77
C GLY A 367 -11.01 -54.22 -1.46
N GLU A 368 -10.71 -53.31 -2.37
CA GLU A 368 -9.49 -53.34 -3.18
C GLU A 368 -8.58 -52.13 -2.93
N LYS A 369 -7.25 -52.33 -3.00
CA LYS A 369 -6.29 -51.22 -2.97
C LYS A 369 -6.30 -50.52 -4.32
N VAL A 370 -6.48 -49.21 -4.29
CA VAL A 370 -6.35 -48.34 -5.47
C VAL A 370 -4.99 -47.64 -5.41
N LYS A 371 -4.35 -47.53 -6.57
CA LYS A 371 -3.01 -46.95 -6.72
C LYS A 371 -3.00 -45.44 -6.67
#